data_AF-A0A453J7E4-F1
#
_entry.id   AF-A0A453J7E4-F1
#
_cell.length_a   1.000
_cell.length_b   1.000
_cell.length_c   1.000
_cell.angle_alpha   90.00
_cell.angle_beta   90.00
_cell.angle_gamma   90.00
#
_symmetry.space_group_name_H-M   'P 1'
#
loop_
_entity.id
_entity.type
_entity.pdbx_description
1 polymer ?
#
loop_
_entity_poly.entity_id
_entity_poly.type
_entity_poly.pdbx_seq_one_letter_code
_entity_poly.pdbx_strand_id
1 'polypeptide(L)'
;MFEGEALGLKAMYDTKSIRVPLPYKVGSLPTGGSFIIMEFIQFGRSRGDQSALGRKLAEMHKSAKSDKGYGFYVENTIGSTPQINTWTADWIEFYSKHRLGYQLKLISQRFGDSAIYEKGT
;
A
#
# COMPACT_ATOMS: atom_id res chain seq x y z
N MET A 1 1.01 -11.45 0.21
CA MET A 1 -0.07 -10.47 0.46
C MET A 1 -0.15 -10.10 1.93
N PHE A 2 -0.60 -11.00 2.83
CA PHE A 2 -0.80 -10.67 4.25
C PHE A 2 0.46 -10.18 4.99
N GLU A 3 1.65 -10.69 4.66
CA GLU A 3 2.92 -10.16 5.19
C GLU A 3 3.10 -8.67 4.86
N GLY A 4 2.83 -8.28 3.62
CA GLY A 4 2.89 -6.88 3.18
C GLY A 4 1.83 -6.00 3.87
N GLU A 5 0.63 -6.53 4.08
CA GLU A 5 -0.43 -5.85 4.83
C GLU A 5 -0.04 -5.64 6.30
N ALA A 6 0.47 -6.66 6.98
CA ALA A 6 0.90 -6.56 8.37
C ALA A 6 2.06 -5.56 8.54
N LEU A 7 3.04 -5.56 7.64
CA LEU A 7 4.14 -4.60 7.68
C LEU A 7 3.65 -3.16 7.40
N GLY A 8 2.71 -2.99 6.48
CA GLY A 8 2.08 -1.69 6.21
C GLY A 8 1.28 -1.18 7.42
N LEU A 9 0.43 -2.02 8.01
CA LEU A 9 -0.33 -1.70 9.22
C LEU A 9 0.61 -1.33 10.38
N LYS A 10 1.69 -2.09 10.58
CA LYS A 10 2.68 -1.82 11.62
C LYS A 10 3.37 -0.46 11.41
N ALA A 11 3.80 -0.17 10.18
CA ALA A 11 4.41 1.12 9.85
C ALA A 11 3.46 2.30 10.13
N MET A 12 2.18 2.17 9.76
CA MET A 12 1.17 3.19 10.08
C MET A 12 0.91 3.31 11.59
N TYR A 13 0.80 2.18 12.30
CA TYR A 13 0.58 2.14 13.75
C TYR A 13 1.67 2.89 14.51
N ASP A 14 2.93 2.68 14.13
CA ASP A 14 4.09 3.27 14.80
C ASP A 14 4.17 4.80 14.66
N THR A 15 3.47 5.40 13.70
CA THR A 15 3.34 6.86 13.59
C THR A 15 2.52 7.51 14.71
N LYS A 16 1.73 6.72 15.45
CA LYS A 16 0.83 7.19 16.54
C LYS A 16 -0.13 8.31 16.10
N SER A 17 -0.56 8.29 14.83
CA SER A 17 -1.35 9.35 14.21
C SER A 17 -2.82 8.96 14.02
N ILE A 18 -3.17 8.36 12.87
CA ILE A 18 -4.47 7.80 12.52
C ILE A 18 -4.64 6.40 13.14
N ARG A 19 -5.87 6.03 13.50
CA ARG A 19 -6.16 4.70 14.04
C ARG A 19 -6.10 3.67 12.91
N VAL A 20 -5.26 2.65 13.11
CA VAL A 20 -5.19 1.43 12.30
C VAL A 20 -5.22 0.23 13.25
N PRO A 21 -5.73 -0.94 12.83
CA PRO A 21 -5.68 -2.13 13.66
C PRO A 21 -4.24 -2.59 13.88
N LEU A 22 -3.89 -2.97 15.11
CA LEU A 22 -2.58 -3.53 15.43
C LEU A 22 -2.44 -4.96 14.84
N PRO A 23 -1.50 -5.23 13.92
CA PRO A 23 -1.26 -6.58 13.43
C PRO A 23 -0.55 -7.42 14.50
N TYR A 24 -1.04 -8.64 14.74
CA TYR A 24 -0.47 -9.57 15.70
C TYR A 24 0.34 -10.68 15.05
N LYS A 25 -0.17 -11.28 13.96
CA LYS A 25 0.50 -12.41 13.30
C LYS A 25 0.07 -12.57 11.85
N VAL A 26 0.98 -13.08 11.03
CA VAL A 26 0.74 -13.58 9.67
C VAL A 26 1.29 -14.99 9.55
N GLY A 27 0.76 -15.78 8.63
CA GLY A 27 1.29 -17.12 8.37
C GLY A 27 0.57 -17.88 7.26
N SER A 28 1.09 -19.05 6.95
CA SER A 28 0.51 -20.00 6.00
C SER A 28 -0.39 -21.01 6.72
N LEU A 29 -1.44 -21.46 6.03
CA LEU A 29 -2.31 -22.53 6.51
C LEU A 29 -1.79 -23.89 6.07
N PRO A 30 -1.84 -24.94 6.92
CA PRO A 30 -1.34 -26.29 6.56
C PRO A 30 -2.02 -26.88 5.32
N THR A 31 -3.28 -26.52 5.07
CA THR A 31 -4.09 -27.02 3.95
C THR A 31 -4.00 -26.16 2.69
N GLY A 32 -3.07 -25.20 2.66
CA GLY A 32 -2.99 -24.19 1.60
C GLY A 32 -3.78 -22.92 1.95
N GLY A 33 -3.27 -21.78 1.48
CA GLY A 33 -3.77 -20.46 1.85
C GLY A 33 -2.89 -19.78 2.92
N SER A 34 -3.29 -18.58 3.32
CA SER A 34 -2.58 -17.77 4.30
C SER A 34 -3.56 -16.99 5.16
N PHE A 35 -3.10 -16.43 6.27
CA PHE A 35 -3.93 -15.67 7.20
C PHE A 35 -3.20 -14.45 7.79
N ILE A 36 -3.99 -13.53 8.35
CA ILE A 36 -3.55 -12.43 9.20
C ILE A 36 -4.44 -12.38 10.45
N ILE A 37 -3.85 -12.07 11.60
CA ILE A 37 -4.53 -11.85 12.89
C ILE A 37 -4.17 -10.43 13.34
N MET A 38 -5.17 -9.64 13.72
CA MET A 38 -5.01 -8.24 14.12
C MET A 38 -6.06 -7.81 15.15
N GLU A 39 -5.89 -6.61 15.70
CA GLU A 39 -6.86 -5.96 16.59
C GLU A 39 -8.25 -5.92 15.94
N PHE A 40 -9.25 -6.40 16.67
CA PHE A 40 -10.64 -6.20 16.30
C PHE A 40 -11.08 -4.78 16.68
N ILE A 41 -11.50 -4.00 15.69
CA ILE A 41 -12.06 -2.67 15.91
C ILE A 41 -13.58 -2.76 15.77
N GLN A 42 -14.30 -2.51 16.85
CA GLN A 42 -15.75 -2.37 16.79
C GLN A 42 -16.11 -1.03 16.12
N PHE A 43 -16.65 -1.10 14.91
CA PHE A 43 -17.13 0.09 14.21
C PHE A 43 -18.45 0.59 14.81
N GLY A 44 -18.56 1.91 14.93
CA GLY A 44 -19.76 2.59 15.44
C GLY A 44 -20.69 3.06 14.31
N ARG A 45 -21.96 3.29 14.66
CA ARG A 45 -22.95 3.95 13.81
C ARG A 45 -23.01 5.43 14.16
N SER A 46 -22.11 6.24 13.60
CA SER A 46 -22.13 7.70 13.80
C SER A 46 -21.94 8.43 12.46
N ARG A 47 -22.33 9.70 12.41
CA ARG A 47 -21.92 10.60 11.33
C ARG A 47 -20.41 10.75 11.43
N GLY A 48 -19.67 10.21 10.46
CA GLY A 48 -18.21 10.25 10.46
C GLY A 48 -17.65 11.68 10.51
N ASP A 49 -16.43 11.84 11.01
CA ASP A 49 -15.75 13.13 11.11
C ASP A 49 -14.63 13.24 10.06
N GLN A 50 -14.96 13.87 8.93
CA GLN A 50 -14.03 14.08 7.81
C GLN A 50 -12.86 15.02 8.18
N SER A 51 -13.11 16.00 9.05
CA SER A 51 -12.08 16.95 9.48
C SER A 51 -11.04 16.26 10.36
N ALA A 52 -11.49 15.43 11.31
CA ALA A 52 -10.60 14.61 12.11
C ALA A 52 -9.81 13.60 11.25
N LEU A 53 -10.45 12.96 10.26
CA LEU A 53 -9.78 12.06 9.33
C LEU A 53 -8.64 12.79 8.59
N GLY A 54 -8.93 13.94 7.98
CA GLY A 54 -7.95 14.72 7.23
C GLY A 54 -6.75 15.14 8.09
N ARG A 55 -7.01 15.65 9.30
CA ARG A 55 -5.94 16.03 10.24
C ARG A 55 -5.08 14.83 10.64
N LYS A 56 -5.68 13.70 10.98
CA LYS A 56 -4.94 12.50 11.39
C LYS A 56 -4.13 11.90 10.26
N LEU A 57 -4.65 11.92 9.03
CA LEU A 57 -3.92 11.47 7.85
C LEU A 57 -2.72 12.38 7.54
N ALA A 58 -2.88 13.70 7.68
CA ALA A 58 -1.78 14.65 7.50
C ALA A 58 -0.65 14.43 8.53
N GLU A 59 -0.99 14.16 9.80
CA GLU A 59 0.02 13.82 10.82
C GLU A 59 0.76 12.51 10.50
N MET A 60 0.07 11.52 9.93
CA MET A 60 0.71 10.29 9.45
C MET A 60 1.75 10.58 8.37
N HIS A 61 1.37 11.35 7.34
CA HIS A 61 2.28 11.71 6.24
C HIS A 61 3.49 12.53 6.72
N LYS A 62 3.31 13.40 7.72
CA LYS A 62 4.37 14.25 8.25
C LYS A 62 5.39 13.50 9.11
N SER A 63 4.95 12.44 9.80
CA SER A 63 5.77 11.66 10.72
C SER A 63 6.58 10.55 10.03
N ALA A 64 6.06 10.00 8.93
CA ALA A 64 6.74 8.98 8.15
C ALA A 64 7.91 9.60 7.36
N LYS A 65 9.14 9.30 7.76
CA LYS A 65 10.37 9.69 7.05
C LYS A 65 11.20 8.44 6.74
N SER A 66 11.74 8.37 5.54
CA SER A 66 12.70 7.35 5.11
C SER A 66 13.90 8.06 4.50
N ASP A 67 15.10 7.58 4.84
CA ASP A 67 16.36 8.00 4.24
C ASP A 67 16.68 7.25 2.94
N LYS A 68 15.89 6.22 2.59
CA LYS A 68 16.09 5.36 1.41
C LYS A 68 15.44 5.87 0.12
N GLY A 69 14.74 6.99 0.17
CA GLY A 69 13.93 7.52 -0.94
C GLY A 69 12.51 6.95 -0.98
N TYR A 70 11.96 6.79 -2.18
CA TYR A 70 10.61 6.33 -2.45
C TYR A 70 10.57 4.82 -2.64
N GLY A 71 9.69 4.14 -1.91
CA GLY A 71 9.60 2.68 -1.90
C GLY A 71 9.10 2.15 -0.57
N PHE A 72 9.27 0.85 -0.37
CA PHE A 72 8.97 0.19 0.89
C PHE A 72 9.85 -1.05 1.07
N TYR A 73 10.00 -1.51 2.31
CA TYR A 73 10.89 -2.63 2.65
C TYR A 73 10.48 -3.96 2.00
N VAL A 74 9.22 -4.08 1.60
CA VAL A 74 8.68 -5.26 0.95
C VAL A 74 7.86 -4.87 -0.26
N GLU A 75 7.95 -5.73 -1.26
CA GLU A 75 6.96 -5.81 -2.32
C GLU A 75 5.60 -6.18 -1.72
N ASN A 76 4.55 -5.46 -2.10
CA ASN A 76 3.21 -5.74 -1.61
C ASN A 76 2.22 -5.80 -2.79
N THR A 77 0.93 -5.64 -2.50
CA THR A 77 -0.13 -5.75 -3.50
C THR A 77 -1.12 -4.61 -3.35
N ILE A 78 -1.65 -4.12 -4.47
CA ILE A 78 -2.81 -3.22 -4.53
C ILE A 78 -3.99 -4.02 -5.10
N GLY A 79 -4.93 -4.39 -4.23
CA GLY A 79 -5.81 -5.51 -4.52
C GLY A 79 -4.99 -6.80 -4.70
N SER A 80 -5.21 -7.55 -5.77
CA SER A 80 -4.42 -8.75 -6.12
C SER A 80 -3.20 -8.45 -7.00
N THR A 81 -3.04 -7.21 -7.46
CA THR A 81 -1.96 -6.84 -8.37
C THR A 81 -0.67 -6.56 -7.59
N PRO A 82 0.48 -7.14 -7.99
CA PRO A 82 1.76 -6.80 -7.39
C PRO A 82 2.04 -5.30 -7.47
N GLN A 83 2.59 -4.72 -6.42
CA GLN A 83 3.00 -3.33 -6.37
C GLN A 83 4.49 -3.26 -6.10
N ILE A 84 5.24 -2.78 -7.10
CA ILE A 84 6.70 -2.74 -7.08
C ILE A 84 7.19 -1.65 -6.12
N ASN A 85 7.96 -1.99 -5.09
CA ASN A 85 8.38 -1.08 -4.02
C ASN A 85 9.90 -0.91 -3.90
N THR A 86 10.68 -1.41 -4.86
CA THR A 86 12.10 -1.12 -5.00
C THR A 86 12.41 0.35 -4.73
N TRP A 87 13.34 0.61 -3.82
CA TRP A 87 13.73 1.95 -3.45
C TRP A 87 14.29 2.74 -4.64
N THR A 88 13.82 3.97 -4.81
CA THR A 88 14.24 4.90 -5.86
C THR A 88 14.40 6.30 -5.25
N ALA A 89 15.48 6.99 -5.59
CA ALA A 89 15.75 8.32 -5.02
C ALA A 89 14.83 9.41 -5.59
N ASP A 90 14.43 9.28 -6.87
CA ASP A 90 13.59 10.25 -7.56
C ASP A 90 12.12 9.81 -7.62
N TRP A 91 11.20 10.73 -7.33
CA TRP A 91 9.77 10.44 -7.32
C TRP A 91 9.21 10.22 -8.73
N ILE A 92 9.68 11.00 -9.71
CA ILE A 92 9.17 10.94 -11.07
C ILE A 92 9.54 9.58 -11.68
N GLU A 93 10.78 9.13 -11.49
CA GLU A 93 11.23 7.79 -11.88
C GLU A 93 10.41 6.70 -11.17
N PHE A 94 10.28 6.77 -9.84
CA PHE A 94 9.53 5.78 -9.07
C PHE A 94 8.09 5.65 -9.56
N TYR A 95 7.38 6.77 -9.67
CA TYR A 95 5.98 6.78 -10.04
C TYR A 95 5.76 6.38 -11.50
N SER A 96 6.57 6.91 -12.42
CA SER A 96 6.46 6.57 -13.85
C SER A 96 6.76 5.10 -14.12
N LYS A 97 7.78 4.52 -13.49
CA LYS A 97 8.21 3.13 -13.73
C LYS A 97 7.44 2.11 -12.91
N HIS A 98 7.39 2.30 -11.59
CA HIS A 98 6.89 1.31 -10.64
C HIS A 98 5.40 1.45 -10.31
N ARG A 99 4.74 2.53 -10.76
CA ARG A 99 3.28 2.65 -10.69
C ARG A 99 2.68 2.61 -12.09
N LEU A 100 2.76 3.71 -12.82
CA LEU A 100 2.08 3.85 -14.12
C LEU A 100 2.59 2.82 -15.14
N GLY A 101 3.90 2.78 -15.40
CA GLY A 101 4.51 1.92 -16.40
C GLY A 101 4.27 0.44 -16.14
N TYR A 102 4.30 0.00 -14.88
CA TYR A 102 3.97 -1.38 -14.52
C TYR A 102 2.51 -1.74 -14.84
N GLN A 103 1.56 -0.88 -14.47
CA GLN A 103 0.14 -1.12 -14.74
C GLN A 103 -0.15 -1.12 -16.26
N LEU A 104 0.43 -0.19 -17.01
CA LEU A 104 0.30 -0.14 -18.46
C LEU A 104 0.85 -1.41 -19.12
N LYS A 105 2.01 -1.89 -18.67
CA LYS A 105 2.61 -3.14 -19.18
C LYS A 105 1.70 -4.33 -18.87
N LEU A 106 1.14 -4.38 -17.66
CA LEU A 106 0.23 -5.44 -17.25
C LEU A 106 -1.05 -5.45 -18.11
N ILE A 107 -1.62 -4.29 -18.40
CA ILE A 107 -2.81 -4.14 -19.24
C ILE A 107 -2.51 -4.62 -20.67
N SER A 108 -1.42 -4.16 -21.27
CA SER A 108 -0.99 -4.60 -22.61
C SER A 108 -0.78 -6.11 -22.67
N GLN A 109 -0.12 -6.70 -21.66
CA GLN A 109 0.14 -8.14 -21.63
C GLN A 109 -1.11 -8.99 -21.40
N ARG A 110 -2.08 -8.52 -20.62
CA ARG A 110 -3.28 -9.31 -20.27
C ARG A 110 -4.43 -9.13 -21.26
N PHE A 111 -4.56 -7.94 -21.84
CA PHE A 111 -5.72 -7.56 -22.63
C PHE A 111 -5.36 -7.12 -24.05
N GLY A 112 -4.07 -7.01 -24.40
CA GLY A 112 -3.62 -6.55 -25.71
C GLY A 112 -3.89 -5.06 -25.98
N ASP A 113 -4.30 -4.29 -24.98
CA ASP A 113 -4.62 -2.87 -25.12
C ASP A 113 -3.33 -2.03 -25.15
N SER A 114 -3.03 -1.43 -26.30
CA SER A 114 -1.92 -0.52 -26.56
C SER A 114 -2.36 0.95 -26.72
N ALA A 115 -3.66 1.25 -26.61
CA ALA A 115 -4.20 2.57 -27.00
C ALA A 115 -3.60 3.72 -26.17
N ILE A 116 -3.21 3.47 -24.91
CA ILE A 116 -2.56 4.46 -24.06
C ILE A 116 -1.07 4.63 -24.42
N TYR A 117 -0.38 3.57 -24.84
CA TYR A 117 1.01 3.66 -25.29
C TYR A 117 1.14 4.46 -26.59
N GLU A 118 0.23 4.23 -27.52
CA GLU A 118 0.21 4.92 -28.83
C GLU A 118 -0.08 6.42 -28.71
N LYS A 119 -0.78 6.85 -27.66
CA LYS A 119 -1.05 8.29 -27.40
C LYS A 119 0.09 9.02 -26.68
N GLY A 120 1.04 8.28 -26.11
CA GLY A 120 2.16 8.83 -25.34
C GLY A 120 3.45 9.04 -26.13
N THR A 121 3.47 8.60 -27.40
CA THR A 121 4.52 8.87 -28.40
C THR A 121 4.13 10.05 -29.28
#